data_AF-A0A0K1ETA5-F1
#
_entry.id   AF-A0A0K1ETA5-F1
#
_cell.length_a   1.000
_cell.length_b   1.000
_cell.length_c   1.000
_cell.angle_alpha   90.00
_cell.angle_beta   90.00
_cell.angle_gamma   90.00
#
_symmetry.space_group_name_H-M   'P 1'
#
loop_
_entity.id
_entity.type
_entity.pdbx_description
1 polymer ?
#
loop_
_entity_poly.entity_id
_entity_poly.type
_entity_poly.pdbx_seq_one_letter_code
_entity_poly.pdbx_strand_id
1 'polypeptide(L)'
;MCYSTCTTATDCVEANAPPLFDADNFACNQGRCENLGCKTTAECTATFGSQNFVCAQVPGSSYRACYETCTTAADCVEANAPPLFDADNFACNQGRCENLGCKTTAECTATFGSQNFVCEQVSGETYRACYQTCKAAADCVAPNAPSLFDADNYACDQGRCVETGCNTTAECTSTLKVQNVVCE
;
A
#
# COMPACT_ATOMS: atom_id res chain seq x y z
N MET A 1 2.17 -1.15 -14.69
CA MET A 1 1.57 -0.40 -13.56
C MET A 1 1.14 0.98 -14.04
N CYS A 2 0.14 1.59 -13.39
CA CYS A 2 -0.26 2.96 -13.72
C CYS A 2 0.65 3.98 -13.01
N TYR A 3 1.26 4.88 -13.76
CA TYR A 3 2.12 5.94 -13.22
C TYR A 3 1.54 7.31 -13.54
N SER A 4 1.48 8.19 -12.55
CA SER A 4 1.16 9.60 -12.78
C SER A 4 2.29 10.27 -13.57
N THR A 5 1.93 10.99 -14.62
CA THR A 5 2.88 11.70 -15.48
C THR A 5 3.13 13.11 -14.98
N CYS A 6 4.34 13.61 -15.21
CA CYS A 6 4.72 14.97 -14.84
C CYS A 6 5.76 15.57 -15.79
N THR A 7 5.89 16.89 -15.70
CA THR A 7 7.04 17.67 -16.18
C THR A 7 7.83 18.27 -15.02
N THR A 8 7.15 18.54 -13.91
CA THR A 8 7.70 19.04 -12.65
C THR A 8 7.03 18.35 -11.47
N ALA A 9 7.62 18.43 -10.28
CA ALA A 9 7.01 17.84 -9.07
C ALA A 9 5.63 18.42 -8.73
N THR A 10 5.34 19.66 -9.14
CA THR A 10 4.02 20.29 -8.96
C THR A 10 2.92 19.57 -9.73
N ASP A 11 3.24 18.87 -10.82
CA ASP A 11 2.24 18.12 -11.59
C ASP A 11 1.79 16.83 -10.87
N CYS A 12 2.51 16.44 -9.82
CA CYS A 12 2.28 15.21 -9.07
C CYS A 12 1.27 15.35 -7.94
N VAL A 13 0.73 16.55 -7.74
CA VAL A 13 -0.11 16.85 -6.58
C VAL A 13 -1.45 17.39 -6.99
N GLU A 14 -2.46 17.00 -6.22
CA GLU A 14 -3.80 17.53 -6.37
C GLU A 14 -3.94 18.90 -5.69
N ALA A 15 -4.93 19.68 -6.12
CA ALA A 15 -5.22 20.95 -5.47
C ALA A 15 -5.67 20.72 -4.02
N ASN A 16 -5.07 21.44 -3.08
CA ASN A 16 -5.30 21.32 -1.63
C ASN A 16 -4.88 19.96 -1.03
N ALA A 17 -3.87 19.32 -1.62
CA ALA A 17 -3.27 18.13 -1.05
C ALA A 17 -2.81 18.37 0.41
N PRO A 18 -2.97 17.38 1.31
CA PRO A 18 -2.36 17.42 2.64
C PRO A 18 -0.84 17.54 2.53
N PRO A 19 -0.14 17.99 3.60
CA PRO A 19 1.31 18.18 3.56
C PRO A 19 2.10 16.98 3.06
N LEU A 20 1.74 15.74 3.42
CA LEU A 20 2.44 14.53 2.96
C LEU A 20 2.35 14.32 1.43
N PHE A 21 1.37 14.96 0.78
CA PHE A 21 1.08 14.83 -0.63
C PHE A 21 1.30 16.16 -1.37
N ASP A 22 2.07 17.08 -0.80
CA ASP A 22 2.45 18.31 -1.47
C ASP A 22 3.68 18.12 -2.39
N ALA A 23 3.93 19.12 -3.25
CA ALA A 23 4.89 18.99 -4.35
C ALA A 23 6.32 18.71 -3.87
N ASP A 24 6.62 19.03 -2.62
CA ASP A 24 7.95 18.87 -2.07
C ASP A 24 8.25 17.38 -1.77
N ASN A 25 7.23 16.56 -1.52
CA ASN A 25 7.32 15.12 -1.29
C ASN A 25 7.36 14.31 -2.60
N PHE A 26 7.44 14.96 -3.75
CA PHE A 26 7.52 14.30 -5.06
C PHE A 26 8.75 14.75 -5.85
N ALA A 27 9.26 13.84 -6.66
CA ALA A 27 10.15 14.15 -7.78
C ALA A 27 9.44 13.83 -9.08
N CYS A 28 9.74 14.62 -10.12
CA CYS A 28 9.42 14.24 -11.48
C CYS A 28 10.64 13.59 -12.12
N ASN A 29 10.65 12.27 -12.20
CA ASN A 29 11.76 11.50 -12.73
C ASN A 29 11.34 10.78 -14.01
N GLN A 30 12.06 11.04 -15.11
CA GLN A 30 11.75 10.47 -16.43
C GLN A 30 10.27 10.65 -16.85
N GLY A 31 9.66 11.77 -16.46
CA GLY A 31 8.25 12.07 -16.75
C GLY A 31 7.24 11.37 -15.84
N ARG A 32 7.69 10.69 -14.77
CA ARG A 32 6.85 10.02 -13.78
C ARG A 32 6.96 10.66 -12.40
N CYS A 33 5.83 10.72 -11.71
CA CYS A 33 5.77 11.15 -10.32
C CYS A 33 6.31 10.06 -9.40
N GLU A 34 7.42 10.34 -8.74
CA GLU A 34 7.99 9.50 -7.70
C GLU A 34 7.71 10.11 -6.34
N ASN A 35 7.00 9.37 -5.48
CA ASN A 35 6.82 9.75 -4.10
C ASN A 35 8.14 9.55 -3.35
N LEU A 36 8.65 10.59 -2.70
CA LEU A 36 9.90 10.59 -1.94
C LEU A 36 9.68 10.25 -0.46
N GLY A 37 8.43 10.16 -0.04
CA GLY A 37 8.02 9.91 1.34
C GLY A 37 7.95 11.19 2.16
N CYS A 38 7.69 11.03 3.45
CA CYS A 38 7.66 12.17 4.36
C CYS A 38 9.07 12.77 4.56
N LYS A 39 9.14 14.08 4.73
CA LYS A 39 10.36 14.79 5.14
C LYS A 39 10.34 15.11 6.62
N THR A 40 9.18 15.49 7.15
CA THR A 40 9.05 15.94 8.53
C THR A 40 7.94 15.22 9.28
N THR A 41 8.10 15.11 10.60
CA THR A 41 7.01 14.64 11.48
C THR A 41 5.79 15.55 11.41
N ALA A 42 5.98 16.85 11.15
CA ALA A 42 4.88 17.80 11.00
C ALA A 42 3.98 17.46 9.80
N GLU A 43 4.54 16.99 8.68
CA GLU A 43 3.74 16.52 7.54
C GLU A 43 2.84 15.35 7.94
N CYS A 44 3.38 14.38 8.68
CA CYS A 44 2.64 13.22 9.14
C CYS A 44 1.52 13.63 10.10
N THR A 45 1.83 14.42 11.13
CA THR A 45 0.83 14.79 12.13
C THR A 45 -0.28 15.68 11.56
N ALA A 46 0.06 16.56 10.61
CA ALA A 46 -0.93 17.37 9.91
C ALA A 46 -1.80 16.54 8.95
N THR A 47 -1.21 15.60 8.21
CA THR A 47 -1.93 14.75 7.25
C THR A 47 -2.92 13.82 7.94
N PHE A 48 -2.51 13.18 9.03
CA PHE A 48 -3.37 12.26 9.78
C PHE A 48 -4.20 12.92 10.89
N GLY A 49 -4.03 14.23 11.11
CA GLY A 49 -4.75 14.97 12.15
C GLY A 49 -4.46 14.48 13.58
N SER A 50 -3.31 13.85 13.82
CA SER A 50 -2.95 13.22 15.08
C SER A 50 -1.48 13.47 15.41
N GLN A 51 -1.19 13.75 16.69
CA GLN A 51 0.19 13.93 17.17
C GLN A 51 0.94 12.60 17.33
N ASN A 52 0.26 11.46 17.18
CA ASN A 52 0.83 10.13 17.36
C ASN A 52 1.46 9.59 16.07
N PHE A 53 1.98 10.46 15.21
CA PHE A 53 2.68 10.05 13.99
C PHE A 53 4.08 10.66 13.95
N VAL A 54 5.03 9.89 13.41
CA VAL A 54 6.42 10.31 13.20
C VAL A 54 6.84 10.00 11.77
N CYS A 55 7.62 10.91 11.18
CA CYS A 55 8.29 10.62 9.92
C CYS A 55 9.59 9.87 10.17
N ALA A 56 9.68 8.61 9.76
CA ALA A 56 10.84 7.77 9.99
C ALA A 56 11.22 6.96 8.75
N GLN A 57 12.49 6.55 8.68
CA GLN A 57 13.00 5.72 7.60
C GLN A 57 12.35 4.33 7.67
N VAL A 58 11.92 3.81 6.51
CA VAL A 58 11.45 2.44 6.38
C VAL A 58 12.64 1.48 6.59
N PRO A 59 12.53 0.47 7.47
CA PRO A 59 13.60 -0.50 7.67
C PRO A 59 14.09 -1.10 6.35
N GLY A 60 15.40 -1.06 6.11
CA GLY A 60 16.01 -1.61 4.89
C GLY A 60 15.89 -0.75 3.63
N SER A 61 15.25 0.42 3.69
CA SER A 61 15.06 1.31 2.53
C SER A 61 15.55 2.73 2.82
N SER A 62 15.89 3.51 1.79
CA SER A 62 16.16 4.95 1.92
C SER A 62 14.86 5.79 2.01
N TYR A 63 13.70 5.15 1.75
CA TYR A 63 12.39 5.78 1.80
C TYR A 63 11.98 6.10 3.24
N ARG A 64 11.23 7.19 3.43
CA ARG A 64 10.69 7.61 4.74
C ARG A 64 9.17 7.57 4.70
N ALA A 65 8.55 6.99 5.71
CA ALA A 65 7.10 6.90 5.83
C ALA A 65 6.63 7.47 7.17
N CYS A 66 5.35 7.81 7.20
CA CYS A 66 4.68 8.15 8.44
C CYS A 66 4.33 6.87 9.19
N TYR A 67 4.80 6.78 10.44
CA TYR A 67 4.51 5.67 11.33
C TYR A 67 3.72 6.18 12.53
N GLU A 68 2.78 5.38 13.01
CA GLU A 68 2.20 5.59 14.34
C GLU A 68 3.27 5.43 15.42
N THR A 69 3.24 6.32 16.41
CA THR A 69 4.14 6.26 17.56
C THR A 69 3.60 5.32 18.62
N CYS A 70 4.47 4.59 19.30
CA CYS A 70 4.09 3.64 20.33
C CYS A 70 5.09 3.58 21.47
N THR A 71 4.66 3.00 22.59
CA THR A 71 5.53 2.53 23.67
C THR A 71 5.52 0.99 23.74
N THR A 72 4.41 0.38 23.35
CA THR A 72 4.21 -1.07 23.27
C THR A 72 3.46 -1.45 22.00
N ALA A 73 3.51 -2.72 21.59
CA ALA A 73 2.78 -3.20 20.41
C ALA A 73 1.25 -3.02 20.53
N ALA A 74 0.72 -2.97 21.75
CA ALA A 74 -0.71 -2.74 21.99
C ALA A 74 -1.14 -1.31 21.64
N ASP A 75 -0.21 -0.35 21.53
CA ASP A 75 -0.53 1.02 21.12
C ASP A 75 -0.73 1.12 19.59
N CYS A 76 -0.33 0.10 18.85
CA CYS A 76 -0.34 0.06 17.38
C CYS A 76 -1.65 -0.44 16.78
N VAL A 77 -2.66 -0.67 17.62
CA VAL A 77 -3.89 -1.33 17.21
C VAL A 77 -5.11 -0.58 17.70
N GLU A 78 -6.11 -0.54 16.83
CA GLU A 78 -7.40 0.02 17.16
C GLU A 78 -8.24 -0.98 17.99
N ALA A 79 -9.18 -0.45 18.76
CA ALA A 79 -10.12 -1.29 19.48
C ALA A 79 -10.98 -2.11 18.51
N ASN A 80 -11.05 -3.42 18.72
CA ASN A 80 -11.74 -4.38 17.85
C ASN A 80 -11.11 -4.54 16.45
N ALA A 81 -9.81 -4.31 16.34
CA ALA A 81 -9.08 -4.62 15.12
C ALA A 81 -9.32 -6.07 14.67
N PRO A 82 -9.50 -6.33 13.35
CA PRO A 82 -9.50 -7.68 12.80
C PRO A 82 -8.20 -8.41 13.14
N PRO A 83 -8.17 -9.76 13.11
CA PRO A 83 -6.99 -10.52 13.51
C PRO A 83 -5.68 -10.10 12.82
N LEU A 84 -5.72 -9.74 11.52
CA LEU A 84 -4.53 -9.28 10.79
C LEU A 84 -3.94 -7.98 11.34
N PHE A 85 -4.75 -7.19 12.04
CA PHE A 85 -4.41 -5.89 12.57
C PHE A 85 -4.40 -5.87 14.11
N ASP A 86 -4.39 -7.04 14.75
CA ASP A 86 -4.25 -7.12 16.20
C ASP A 86 -2.79 -6.99 16.67
N ALA A 87 -2.60 -6.80 17.98
CA ALA A 87 -1.32 -6.37 18.56
C ALA A 87 -0.18 -7.37 18.32
N ASP A 88 -0.52 -8.61 18.01
CA ASP A 88 0.45 -9.66 17.82
C ASP A 88 1.16 -9.56 16.45
N ASN A 89 0.54 -8.88 15.48
CA ASN A 89 1.08 -8.60 14.15
C ASN A 89 1.84 -7.26 14.09
N PHE A 90 2.10 -6.64 15.24
CA PHE A 90 2.88 -5.41 15.34
C PHE A 90 4.04 -5.54 16.32
N ALA A 91 5.10 -4.79 16.04
CA ALA A 91 6.17 -4.51 16.99
C ALA A 91 6.26 -3.00 17.24
N CYS A 92 6.52 -2.63 18.50
CA CYS A 92 6.90 -1.26 18.81
C CYS A 92 8.42 -1.12 18.80
N ASN A 93 8.98 -0.74 17.66
CA ASN A 93 10.42 -0.66 17.46
C ASN A 93 10.86 0.79 17.43
N GLN A 94 11.75 1.19 18.34
CA GLN A 94 12.25 2.58 18.43
C GLN A 94 11.12 3.62 18.51
N GLY A 95 10.03 3.28 19.20
CA GLY A 95 8.88 4.17 19.38
C GLY A 95 7.94 4.30 18.18
N ARG A 96 8.02 3.40 17.19
CA ARG A 96 7.11 3.33 16.03
C ARG A 96 6.50 1.95 15.83
N CYS A 97 5.26 1.93 15.34
CA CYS A 97 4.51 0.73 15.03
C CYS A 97 4.96 0.12 13.71
N GLU A 98 5.61 -1.04 13.77
CA GLU A 98 6.02 -1.80 12.60
C GLU A 98 5.12 -3.02 12.41
N ASN A 99 4.49 -3.13 11.24
CA ASN A 99 3.69 -4.30 10.88
C ASN A 99 4.61 -5.49 10.57
N LEU A 100 4.40 -6.59 11.27
CA LEU A 100 5.15 -7.84 11.13
C LEU A 100 4.55 -8.78 10.07
N GLY A 101 3.40 -8.39 9.51
CA GLY A 101 2.63 -9.20 8.60
C GLY A 101 1.76 -10.21 9.32
N CYS A 102 1.11 -11.08 8.55
CA CYS A 102 0.29 -12.15 9.11
C CYS A 102 1.17 -13.26 9.73
N LYS A 103 0.64 -13.95 10.74
CA LYS A 103 1.21 -15.18 11.31
C LYS A 103 0.51 -16.42 10.81
N THR A 104 -0.80 -16.33 10.55
CA THR A 104 -1.61 -17.50 10.21
C THR A 104 -2.57 -17.24 9.06
N THR A 105 -2.86 -18.28 8.29
CA THR A 105 -3.94 -18.23 7.28
C THR A 105 -5.30 -17.94 7.92
N ALA A 106 -5.49 -18.28 9.19
CA ALA A 106 -6.72 -17.96 9.92
C ALA A 106 -6.92 -16.44 10.05
N GLU A 107 -5.87 -15.66 10.31
CA GLU A 107 -5.97 -14.19 10.34
C GLU A 107 -6.39 -13.61 9.00
N CYS A 108 -5.82 -14.10 7.91
CA CYS A 108 -6.16 -13.65 6.57
C CYS A 108 -7.61 -13.98 6.23
N THR A 109 -8.03 -15.22 6.43
CA THR A 109 -9.40 -15.64 6.10
C THR A 109 -10.46 -14.96 6.96
N ALA A 110 -10.17 -14.71 8.24
CA ALA A 110 -11.05 -13.97 9.14
C ALA A 110 -11.14 -12.48 8.77
N THR A 111 -10.00 -11.84 8.49
CA THR A 111 -9.95 -10.40 8.15
C THR A 111 -10.66 -10.10 6.83
N PHE A 112 -10.44 -10.92 5.80
CA PHE A 112 -11.06 -10.71 4.49
C PHE A 112 -12.42 -11.40 4.33
N GLY A 113 -12.88 -12.15 5.33
CA GLY A 113 -14.17 -12.85 5.28
C GLY A 113 -14.26 -13.90 4.16
N SER A 114 -13.13 -14.46 3.72
CA SER A 114 -13.03 -15.37 2.59
C SER A 114 -12.03 -16.48 2.86
N GLN A 115 -12.38 -17.71 2.50
CA GLN A 115 -11.48 -18.88 2.63
C GLN A 115 -10.38 -18.91 1.56
N ASN A 116 -10.46 -18.02 0.56
CA ASN A 116 -9.51 -17.96 -0.55
C ASN A 116 -8.32 -17.05 -0.23
N PHE A 117 -7.89 -16.96 1.03
CA PHE A 117 -6.71 -16.21 1.43
C PHE A 117 -5.76 -17.10 2.21
N VAL A 118 -4.46 -16.93 2.00
CA VAL A 118 -3.39 -17.64 2.72
C VAL A 118 -2.38 -16.65 3.27
N CYS A 119 -1.80 -16.97 4.42
CA CYS A 119 -0.68 -16.21 4.96
C CYS A 119 0.64 -16.82 4.47
N GLU A 120 1.39 -16.12 3.63
CA GLU A 120 2.63 -16.62 3.04
C GLU A 120 3.74 -15.59 3.03
N GLN A 121 4.98 -16.07 2.95
CA GLN A 121 6.17 -15.23 2.89
C GLN A 121 6.16 -14.37 1.62
N VAL A 122 6.36 -13.07 1.77
CA VAL A 122 6.59 -12.19 0.63
C VAL A 122 8.00 -12.44 0.10
N SER A 123 8.13 -12.66 -1.22
CA SER A 123 9.41 -12.96 -1.84
C SER A 123 10.38 -11.78 -1.68
N GLY A 124 11.55 -12.04 -1.09
CA GLY A 124 12.59 -11.02 -0.87
C GLY A 124 12.43 -10.21 0.41
N GLU A 125 11.37 -10.45 1.18
CA GLU A 125 11.06 -9.72 2.41
C GLU A 125 11.17 -10.63 3.63
N THR A 126 11.21 -10.04 4.83
CA THR A 126 11.25 -10.77 6.11
C THR A 126 9.87 -11.04 6.71
N TYR A 127 8.80 -10.46 6.15
CA TYR A 127 7.43 -10.58 6.64
C TYR A 127 6.55 -11.44 5.75
N ARG A 128 5.39 -11.85 6.28
CA ARG A 128 4.37 -12.61 5.56
C ARG A 128 3.17 -11.74 5.26
N ALA A 129 2.54 -11.95 4.12
CA ALA A 129 1.34 -11.21 3.73
C ALA A 129 0.18 -12.17 3.42
N CYS A 130 -1.02 -11.61 3.45
CA CYS A 130 -2.20 -12.32 2.99
C CYS A 130 -2.29 -12.25 1.47
N TYR A 131 -2.24 -13.41 0.82
CA TYR A 131 -2.43 -13.54 -0.62
C TYR A 131 -3.78 -14.19 -0.90
N GLN A 132 -4.51 -13.66 -1.89
CA GLN A 132 -5.67 -14.35 -2.43
C GLN A 132 -5.20 -15.57 -3.24
N THR A 133 -5.81 -16.73 -3.00
CA THR A 133 -5.51 -17.97 -3.71
C THR A 133 -6.28 -18.07 -5.02
N CYS A 134 -5.70 -18.72 -6.01
CA CYS A 134 -6.31 -18.90 -7.33
C CYS A 134 -5.91 -20.23 -7.99
N LYS A 135 -6.64 -20.58 -9.04
CA LYS A 135 -6.26 -21.57 -10.06
C LYS A 135 -6.06 -20.92 -11.43
N ALA A 136 -6.71 -19.80 -11.68
CA ALA A 136 -6.56 -18.96 -12.86
C ALA A 136 -6.68 -17.47 -12.49
N ALA A 137 -6.23 -16.58 -13.38
CA ALA A 137 -6.32 -15.13 -13.16
C ALA A 137 -7.75 -14.64 -12.92
N ALA A 138 -8.76 -15.29 -13.50
CA ALA A 138 -10.16 -14.98 -13.27
C ALA A 138 -10.62 -15.18 -11.81
N ASP A 139 -9.91 -15.96 -11.00
CA ASP A 139 -10.21 -16.14 -9.58
C ASP A 139 -9.75 -14.95 -8.72
N CYS A 140 -8.93 -14.06 -9.30
CA CYS A 140 -8.29 -12.93 -8.61
C CYS A 140 -9.12 -11.66 -8.60
N VAL A 141 -10.27 -11.67 -9.26
CA VAL A 141 -11.04 -10.47 -9.52
C VAL A 141 -12.44 -10.57 -8.95
N ALA A 142 -12.93 -9.44 -8.45
CA ALA A 142 -14.30 -9.34 -8.01
C ALA A 142 -15.25 -9.35 -9.23
N PRO A 143 -16.49 -9.84 -9.08
CA PRO A 143 -17.50 -9.68 -10.13
C PRO A 143 -17.68 -8.21 -10.51
N ASN A 144 -17.70 -7.91 -11.81
CA ASN A 144 -17.81 -6.55 -12.38
C ASN A 144 -16.66 -5.61 -11.97
N ALA A 145 -15.46 -6.16 -11.74
CA ALA A 145 -14.27 -5.33 -11.55
C ALA A 145 -14.09 -4.37 -12.75
N PRO A 146 -13.69 -3.11 -12.51
CA PRO A 146 -13.31 -2.20 -13.58
C PRO A 146 -12.04 -2.72 -14.28
N SER A 147 -11.76 -2.21 -15.47
CA SER A 147 -10.73 -2.75 -16.36
C SER A 147 -9.34 -2.85 -15.73
N LEU A 148 -8.94 -1.90 -14.89
CA LEU A 148 -7.63 -1.96 -14.20
C LEU A 148 -7.53 -3.13 -13.20
N PHE A 149 -8.65 -3.64 -12.72
CA PHE A 149 -8.73 -4.73 -11.74
C PHE A 149 -9.41 -5.98 -12.32
N ASP A 150 -9.47 -6.09 -13.65
CA ASP A 150 -10.00 -7.27 -14.31
C ASP A 150 -8.92 -8.35 -14.53
N ALA A 151 -9.35 -9.53 -15.00
CA ALA A 151 -8.53 -10.74 -14.99
C ALA A 151 -7.27 -10.64 -15.87
N ASP A 152 -7.21 -9.75 -16.84
CA ASP A 152 -6.04 -9.59 -17.71
C ASP A 152 -4.87 -8.85 -17.06
N ASN A 153 -5.13 -8.22 -15.91
CA ASN A 153 -4.16 -7.50 -15.08
C ASN A 153 -3.69 -8.33 -13.86
N TYR A 154 -4.01 -9.62 -13.85
CA TYR A 154 -3.56 -10.58 -12.85
C TYR A 154 -2.95 -11.84 -13.46
N ALA A 155 -1.98 -12.40 -12.76
CA ALA A 155 -1.50 -13.76 -12.96
C ALA A 155 -1.84 -14.62 -11.75
N CYS A 156 -2.15 -15.90 -12.01
CA CYS A 156 -2.18 -16.91 -10.95
C CYS A 156 -0.81 -17.59 -10.85
N ASP A 157 0.07 -17.03 -10.03
CA ASP A 157 1.44 -17.52 -9.85
C ASP A 157 1.56 -18.36 -8.57
N GLN A 158 1.95 -19.62 -8.75
CA GLN A 158 2.08 -20.60 -7.64
C GLN A 158 0.80 -20.70 -6.77
N GLY A 159 -0.37 -20.52 -7.39
CA GLY A 159 -1.65 -20.55 -6.68
C GLY A 159 -2.02 -19.25 -5.97
N ARG A 160 -1.31 -18.15 -6.22
CA ARG A 160 -1.58 -16.82 -5.66
C ARG A 160 -1.91 -15.81 -6.75
N CYS A 161 -2.82 -14.91 -6.43
CA CYS A 161 -3.13 -13.75 -7.24
C CYS A 161 -2.00 -12.74 -7.15
N VAL A 162 -1.35 -12.49 -8.28
CA VAL A 162 -0.29 -11.49 -8.43
C VAL A 162 -0.74 -10.48 -9.46
N GLU A 163 -0.81 -9.21 -9.07
CA GLU A 163 -1.11 -8.12 -10.00
C GLU A 163 0.08 -7.95 -10.96
N THR A 164 -0.19 -7.97 -12.26
CA THR A 164 0.82 -7.74 -13.31
C THR A 164 0.91 -6.27 -13.71
N GLY A 165 0.03 -5.44 -13.16
CA GLY A 165 -0.21 -4.06 -13.54
C GLY A 165 -1.15 -3.98 -14.75
N CYS A 166 -1.32 -2.78 -15.27
CA CYS A 166 -2.14 -2.49 -16.45
C CYS A 166 -1.54 -3.02 -17.75
N ASN A 167 -2.40 -3.18 -18.77
CA ASN A 167 -2.06 -3.45 -20.15
C ASN A 167 -2.14 -2.19 -21.03
N THR A 168 -3.00 -1.23 -20.67
CA THR A 168 -3.19 0.00 -21.46
C THR A 168 -3.37 1.25 -20.60
N THR A 169 -2.97 2.42 -21.12
CA THR A 169 -3.27 3.71 -20.48
C THR A 169 -4.79 3.97 -20.38
N ALA A 170 -5.59 3.34 -21.25
CA ALA A 170 -7.05 3.42 -21.17
C ALA A 170 -7.61 2.77 -19.90
N GLU A 171 -7.04 1.65 -19.44
CA GLU A 171 -7.41 1.04 -18.15
C GLU A 171 -7.14 1.99 -16.97
N CYS A 172 -5.95 2.59 -16.95
CA CYS A 172 -5.56 3.55 -15.92
C CYS A 172 -6.51 4.76 -15.88
N THR A 173 -6.67 5.44 -17.02
CA THR A 173 -7.49 6.66 -17.10
C THR A 173 -8.97 6.40 -16.84
N SER A 174 -9.51 5.27 -17.31
CA SER A 174 -10.92 4.93 -17.12
C SER A 174 -11.26 4.51 -15.69
N THR A 175 -10.33 3.82 -14.99
CA THR A 175 -10.54 3.37 -13.61
C THR A 175 -10.23 4.45 -12.59
N LEU A 176 -9.07 5.11 -12.72
CA LEU A 176 -8.61 6.13 -11.78
C LEU A 176 -9.29 7.50 -11.98
N LYS A 177 -10.01 7.69 -13.08
CA LYS A 177 -10.71 8.95 -13.44
C LYS A 177 -9.79 10.17 -13.52
N VAL A 178 -8.51 9.94 -13.83
CA VAL A 178 -7.49 10.97 -14.05
C VAL A 178 -6.94 10.90 -15.47
N GLN A 179 -6.43 12.01 -15.99
CA GLN A 179 -5.92 12.12 -17.37
C GLN A 179 -4.39 12.12 -17.46
N ASN A 180 -3.70 12.41 -16.36
CA ASN A 180 -2.25 12.49 -16.24
C ASN A 180 -1.66 11.17 -15.74
N VAL A 181 -2.03 10.05 -16.37
CA VAL A 181 -1.50 8.71 -16.05
C VAL A 181 -1.12 7.96 -17.31
N VAL A 182 -0.11 7.11 -17.23
CA VAL A 182 0.32 6.18 -18.28
C VAL A 182 0.43 4.77 -17.74
N CYS A 183 0.21 3.79 -18.61
CA CYS A 183 0.48 2.40 -18.30
C CYS A 183 1.88 2.01 -18.77
N GLU A 184 2.78 1.71 -17.85
CA GLU A 184 4.18 1.32 -18.15
C GLU A 184 4.77 0.33 -17.14
#